data_AF-A0A9X3SEA9-F1
#
_entry.id   AF-A0A9X3SEA9-F1
#
_cell.length_a   1.000
_cell.length_b   1.000
_cell.length_c   1.000
_cell.angle_alpha   90.00
_cell.angle_beta   90.00
_cell.angle_gamma   90.00
#
_symmetry.space_group_name_H-M   'P 1'
#
loop_
_entity.id
_entity.type
_entity.pdbx_description
1 polymer ?
#
loop_
_entity_poly.entity_id
_entity_poly.type
_entity_poly.pdbx_seq_one_letter_code
_entity_poly.pdbx_strand_id
1 'polypeptide(L)'
;MHNGAKVAGGHGRAGELLLCAGAHLTRTAAPPGRPDRVRGRPSADTLDEARCHAVLRQAAAILLGQPDTAFYRRLPLVYRALLELPPSPARRGLAGFCDHAAAEPEADLAAHYARVFDPRGRRALQLTVHTFGGHGDVRRRGHALTRIQRVLADHGWSAAGPEPHDHLAVLLEFAARGDAAAGEALLVRFQPGMELLRARLHQDRSAYAPVLDAVCATLPPPSGPRAPD
;
A
#
# COMPACT_ATOMS: atom_id res chain seq x y z
N MET A 1 19.60 -42.37 -1.31
CA MET A 1 19.91 -41.00 -1.78
C MET A 1 18.61 -40.37 -2.22
N HIS A 2 18.24 -39.26 -1.60
CA HIS A 2 16.93 -38.61 -1.73
C HIS A 2 16.74 -38.01 -3.13
N ASN A 3 15.67 -38.38 -3.83
CA ASN A 3 15.14 -37.60 -4.94
C ASN A 3 13.75 -37.09 -4.55
N GLY A 4 13.74 -36.01 -3.78
CA GLY A 4 12.52 -35.28 -3.43
C GLY A 4 12.13 -34.40 -4.61
N ALA A 5 11.19 -34.89 -5.42
CA ALA A 5 10.52 -34.08 -6.43
C ALA A 5 9.90 -32.85 -5.75
N LYS A 6 10.42 -31.67 -6.09
CA LYS A 6 9.86 -30.36 -5.73
C LYS A 6 8.44 -30.31 -6.29
N VAL A 7 7.46 -30.51 -5.42
CA VAL A 7 6.04 -30.31 -5.73
C VAL A 7 5.90 -28.84 -6.15
N ALA A 8 5.62 -28.61 -7.43
CA ALA A 8 5.21 -27.31 -7.95
C ALA A 8 3.87 -26.96 -7.28
N GLY A 9 3.94 -26.17 -6.21
CA GLY A 9 2.78 -25.70 -5.47
C GLY A 9 1.85 -24.91 -6.39
N GLY A 10 0.57 -25.30 -6.38
CA GLY A 10 -0.50 -24.63 -7.11
C GLY A 10 -0.42 -23.13 -6.93
N HIS A 11 -0.35 -22.40 -8.03
CA HIS A 11 -0.15 -20.96 -8.04
C HIS A 11 -1.31 -20.23 -7.35
N GLY A 12 -0.95 -19.26 -6.50
CA GLY A 12 -1.83 -18.47 -5.66
C GLY A 12 -2.89 -17.67 -6.43
N ARG A 13 -4.07 -18.30 -6.58
CA ARG A 13 -5.23 -17.70 -7.23
C ARG A 13 -5.78 -16.53 -6.42
N ALA A 14 -5.74 -16.59 -5.08
CA ALA A 14 -6.26 -15.49 -4.26
C ALA A 14 -5.36 -14.24 -4.36
N GLY A 15 -4.04 -14.42 -4.37
CA GLY A 15 -3.09 -13.33 -4.62
C GLY A 15 -3.29 -12.67 -5.98
N GLU A 16 -3.45 -13.46 -7.05
CA GLU A 16 -3.75 -12.92 -8.39
C GLU A 16 -5.09 -12.18 -8.43
N LEU A 17 -6.14 -12.76 -7.86
CA LEU A 17 -7.45 -12.12 -7.78
C LEU A 17 -7.41 -10.83 -6.97
N LEU A 18 -6.64 -10.79 -5.88
CA LEU A 18 -6.45 -9.60 -5.08
C LEU A 18 -5.77 -8.48 -5.88
N LEU A 19 -4.76 -8.81 -6.68
CA LEU A 19 -4.10 -7.88 -7.60
C LEU A 19 -5.02 -7.41 -8.74
N CYS A 20 -6.09 -8.14 -9.04
CA CYS A 20 -7.14 -7.69 -9.96
C CYS A 20 -8.25 -6.86 -9.26
N ALA A 21 -8.48 -7.04 -7.96
CA ALA A 21 -9.50 -6.34 -7.17
C ALA A 21 -9.07 -4.92 -6.77
N GLY A 22 -9.48 -3.92 -7.57
CA GLY A 22 -9.17 -2.50 -7.31
C GLY A 22 -10.10 -1.94 -6.23
N ALA A 23 -9.59 -0.99 -5.44
CA ALA A 23 -10.36 -0.30 -4.43
C ALA A 23 -10.37 1.22 -4.64
N HIS A 24 -9.25 1.77 -5.09
CA HIS A 24 -8.99 3.21 -5.09
C HIS A 24 -8.67 3.76 -6.49
N LEU A 25 -8.16 2.92 -7.39
CA LEU A 25 -7.71 3.34 -8.71
C LEU A 25 -8.52 2.72 -9.83
N THR A 26 -8.77 3.50 -10.88
CA THR A 26 -9.24 3.01 -12.17
C THR A 26 -8.17 3.19 -13.24
N ARG A 27 -8.13 2.23 -14.15
CA ARG A 27 -7.30 2.29 -15.33
C ARG A 27 -7.97 3.22 -16.34
N THR A 28 -7.25 4.23 -16.79
CA THR A 28 -7.68 5.15 -17.83
C THR A 28 -7.27 4.64 -19.20
N ALA A 29 -7.85 5.20 -20.27
CA ALA A 29 -7.35 4.95 -21.62
C ALA A 29 -5.86 5.35 -21.68
N ALA A 30 -5.02 4.45 -22.18
CA ALA A 30 -3.57 4.61 -22.11
C ALA A 30 -3.12 5.90 -22.82
N PRO A 31 -2.31 6.77 -22.17
CA PRO A 31 -1.66 7.87 -22.87
C PRO A 31 -0.67 7.31 -23.91
N PRO A 32 -0.37 8.04 -25.00
CA PRO A 32 0.56 7.56 -26.03
C PRO A 32 1.96 7.33 -25.45
N GLY A 33 2.35 6.05 -25.50
CA GLY A 33 3.66 5.40 -25.28
C GLY A 33 4.84 6.21 -24.75
N ARG A 34 5.26 5.90 -23.52
CA ARG A 34 6.68 5.98 -23.14
C ARG A 34 7.38 4.69 -23.60
N PRO A 35 8.61 4.76 -24.13
CA PRO A 35 9.35 3.56 -24.51
C PRO A 35 9.59 2.69 -23.28
N ASP A 36 9.34 1.40 -23.47
CA ASP A 36 9.57 0.36 -22.48
C ASP A 36 11.05 0.40 -22.06
N ARG A 37 11.32 0.73 -20.80
CA ARG A 37 12.71 0.69 -20.31
C ARG A 37 13.08 -0.78 -20.24
N VAL A 38 13.92 -1.22 -21.18
CA VAL A 38 14.54 -2.53 -21.20
C VAL A 38 15.23 -2.78 -19.86
N ARG A 39 14.52 -3.43 -18.94
CA ARG A 39 15.08 -3.96 -17.69
C ARG A 39 15.53 -5.38 -17.97
N GLY A 40 16.76 -5.71 -17.55
CA GLY A 40 17.27 -7.08 -17.62
C GLY A 40 16.30 -8.04 -16.93
N ARG A 41 16.18 -9.26 -17.47
CA ARG A 41 15.26 -10.28 -16.94
C ARG A 41 15.61 -10.56 -15.47
N PRO A 42 14.70 -10.30 -14.52
CA PRO A 42 14.95 -10.58 -13.11
C PRO A 42 15.06 -12.10 -12.87
N SER A 43 15.76 -12.47 -11.79
CA SER A 43 15.85 -13.85 -11.34
C SER A 43 14.49 -14.35 -10.80
N ALA A 44 14.29 -15.67 -10.74
CA ALA A 44 13.05 -16.27 -10.22
C ALA A 44 12.77 -15.85 -8.76
N ASP A 45 13.80 -15.82 -7.91
CA ASP A 45 13.67 -15.43 -6.51
C ASP A 45 13.24 -13.96 -6.37
N THR A 46 13.78 -13.08 -7.22
CA THR A 46 13.38 -11.66 -7.26
C THR A 46 11.93 -11.48 -7.73
N LEU A 47 11.47 -12.32 -8.66
CA LEU A 47 10.07 -12.30 -9.13
C LEU A 47 9.10 -12.76 -8.03
N ASP A 48 9.49 -13.77 -7.24
CA ASP A 48 8.69 -14.24 -6.10
C ASP A 48 8.62 -13.19 -4.98
N GLU A 49 9.73 -12.53 -4.66
CA GLU A 49 9.76 -11.42 -3.70
C GLU A 49 8.90 -10.23 -4.17
N ALA A 50 9.06 -9.81 -5.43
CA ALA A 50 8.26 -8.73 -6.00
C ALA A 50 6.75 -9.04 -5.96
N ARG A 51 6.37 -10.29 -6.21
CA ARG A 51 4.98 -10.74 -6.07
C ARG A 51 4.50 -10.69 -4.63
N CYS A 52 5.32 -11.15 -3.67
CA CYS A 52 4.99 -11.06 -2.24
C CYS A 52 4.76 -9.61 -1.82
N HIS A 53 5.65 -8.69 -2.23
CA HIS A 53 5.50 -7.26 -1.95
C HIS A 53 4.23 -6.68 -2.59
N ALA A 54 3.89 -7.05 -3.83
CA ALA A 54 2.67 -6.61 -4.48
C ALA A 54 1.41 -7.04 -3.69
N VAL A 55 1.36 -8.30 -3.24
CA VAL A 55 0.23 -8.81 -2.44
C VAL A 55 0.14 -8.11 -1.09
N LEU A 56 1.26 -7.92 -0.38
CA LEU A 56 1.29 -7.20 0.90
C LEU A 56 0.83 -5.74 0.75
N ARG A 57 1.32 -5.04 -0.29
CA ARG A 57 0.94 -3.65 -0.58
C ARG A 57 -0.54 -3.55 -0.95
N GLN A 58 -1.07 -4.47 -1.76
CA GLN A 58 -2.49 -4.49 -2.12
C GLN A 58 -3.40 -4.81 -0.93
N ALA A 59 -3.01 -5.77 -0.10
CA ALA A 59 -3.72 -6.08 1.15
C ALA A 59 -3.76 -4.84 2.05
N ALA A 60 -2.62 -4.19 2.29
CA ALA A 60 -2.56 -2.96 3.08
C ALA A 60 -3.39 -1.82 2.46
N ALA A 61 -3.42 -1.67 1.13
CA ALA A 61 -4.25 -0.68 0.45
C ALA A 61 -5.75 -0.85 0.76
N ILE A 62 -6.23 -2.10 0.80
CA ILE A 62 -7.62 -2.39 1.17
C ILE A 62 -7.83 -2.16 2.67
N LEU A 63 -6.91 -2.64 3.51
CA LEU A 63 -7.03 -2.56 4.98
C LEU A 63 -6.91 -1.14 5.53
N LEU A 64 -6.30 -0.22 4.78
CA LEU A 64 -6.20 1.21 5.09
C LEU A 64 -7.27 2.05 4.37
N GLY A 65 -8.22 1.42 3.68
CA GLY A 65 -9.40 2.10 3.14
C GLY A 65 -10.49 2.28 4.21
N GLN A 66 -11.48 3.12 3.91
CA GLN A 66 -12.69 3.23 4.74
C GLN A 66 -13.34 1.85 4.94
N PRO A 67 -13.62 1.44 6.19
CA PRO A 67 -14.22 0.14 6.48
C PRO A 67 -15.74 0.16 6.22
N ASP A 68 -16.11 0.25 4.95
CA ASP A 68 -17.48 0.20 4.46
C ASP A 68 -17.88 -1.23 4.02
N THR A 69 -19.10 -1.37 3.51
CA THR A 69 -19.60 -2.64 2.96
C THR A 69 -18.66 -3.23 1.89
N ALA A 70 -17.98 -2.39 1.08
CA ALA A 70 -17.06 -2.87 0.05
C ALA A 70 -15.73 -3.37 0.65
N PHE A 71 -15.24 -2.75 1.73
CA PHE A 71 -14.14 -3.28 2.54
C PHE A 71 -14.46 -4.68 3.07
N TYR A 72 -15.61 -4.85 3.73
CA TYR A 72 -15.99 -6.14 4.33
C TYR A 72 -16.21 -7.24 3.27
N ARG A 73 -16.71 -6.88 2.08
CA ARG A 73 -16.79 -7.81 0.94
C ARG A 73 -15.43 -8.29 0.45
N ARG A 74 -14.39 -7.45 0.53
CA ARG A 74 -13.03 -7.79 0.09
C ARG A 74 -12.21 -8.50 1.16
N LEU A 75 -12.53 -8.32 2.44
CA LEU A 75 -11.77 -8.84 3.58
C LEU A 75 -11.46 -10.35 3.50
N PRO A 76 -12.41 -11.25 3.12
CA PRO A 76 -12.11 -12.67 2.96
C PRO A 76 -11.15 -12.99 1.81
N LEU A 77 -11.09 -12.16 0.77
CA LEU A 77 -10.12 -12.31 -0.32
C LEU A 77 -8.73 -11.87 0.14
N VAL A 78 -8.63 -10.75 0.86
CA VAL A 78 -7.38 -10.27 1.47
C VAL A 78 -6.79 -11.36 2.37
N TYR A 79 -7.59 -11.92 3.28
CA TYR A 79 -7.13 -12.95 4.20
C TYR A 79 -6.58 -14.17 3.47
N ARG A 80 -7.31 -14.70 2.48
CA ARG A 80 -6.87 -15.86 1.69
C ARG A 80 -5.59 -15.58 0.91
N ALA A 81 -5.46 -14.41 0.30
CA ALA A 81 -4.24 -14.02 -0.41
C ALA A 81 -3.03 -13.93 0.52
N LEU A 82 -3.21 -13.43 1.75
CA LEU A 82 -2.15 -13.41 2.75
C LEU A 82 -1.71 -14.82 3.18
N LEU A 83 -2.64 -15.77 3.25
CA LEU A 83 -2.31 -17.16 3.61
C LEU A 83 -1.48 -17.89 2.54
N GLU A 84 -1.55 -17.47 1.28
CA GLU A 84 -0.75 -18.01 0.17
C GLU A 84 0.73 -17.54 0.22
N LEU A 85 1.03 -16.45 0.94
CA LEU A 85 2.40 -15.95 1.08
C LEU A 85 3.22 -16.77 2.07
N PRO A 86 4.57 -16.83 1.94
CA PRO A 86 5.43 -17.39 2.97
C PRO A 86 5.20 -16.74 4.35
N PRO A 87 5.36 -17.48 5.47
CA PRO A 87 5.26 -16.89 6.80
C PRO A 87 6.25 -15.74 7.00
N SER A 88 5.73 -14.56 7.33
CA SER A 88 6.54 -13.37 7.61
C SER A 88 5.85 -12.50 8.67
N PRO A 89 6.59 -11.61 9.36
CA PRO A 89 5.99 -10.64 10.27
C PRO A 89 4.93 -9.75 9.59
N ALA A 90 5.21 -9.32 8.36
CA ALA A 90 4.28 -8.51 7.56
C ALA A 90 2.97 -9.26 7.28
N ARG A 91 3.06 -10.52 6.83
CA ARG A 91 1.88 -11.39 6.64
C ARG A 91 1.08 -11.53 7.93
N ARG A 92 1.75 -11.80 9.06
CA ARG A 92 1.08 -11.98 10.37
C ARG A 92 0.38 -10.71 10.83
N GLY A 93 1.01 -9.54 10.67
CA GLY A 93 0.42 -8.26 11.05
C GLY A 93 -0.87 -7.97 10.27
N LEU A 94 -0.85 -8.16 8.95
CA LEU A 94 -2.04 -7.94 8.11
C LEU A 94 -3.13 -8.99 8.38
N ALA A 95 -2.77 -10.26 8.58
CA ALA A 95 -3.75 -11.31 8.90
C ALA A 95 -4.40 -11.06 10.26
N GLY A 96 -3.62 -10.66 11.28
CA GLY A 96 -4.15 -10.31 12.60
C GLY A 96 -5.09 -9.11 12.56
N PHE A 97 -4.82 -8.11 11.71
CA PHE A 97 -5.76 -7.02 11.48
C PHE A 97 -7.04 -7.50 10.79
N CYS A 98 -6.96 -8.44 9.85
CA CYS A 98 -8.16 -9.03 9.24
C CYS A 98 -9.02 -9.75 10.28
N ASP A 99 -8.40 -10.50 11.20
CA ASP A 99 -9.10 -11.18 12.29
C ASP A 99 -9.78 -10.17 13.22
N HIS A 100 -9.08 -9.08 13.58
CA HIS A 100 -9.66 -7.98 14.35
C HIS A 100 -10.85 -7.32 13.63
N ALA A 101 -10.68 -6.95 12.35
CA ALA A 101 -11.74 -6.32 11.57
C ALA A 101 -12.96 -7.24 11.39
N ALA A 102 -12.76 -8.55 11.21
CA ALA A 102 -13.86 -9.51 11.07
C ALA A 102 -14.66 -9.73 12.38
N ALA A 103 -14.06 -9.43 13.53
CA ALA A 103 -14.69 -9.57 14.84
C ALA A 103 -15.47 -8.30 15.27
N GLU A 104 -15.26 -7.16 14.61
CA GLU A 104 -15.88 -5.88 14.93
C GLU A 104 -17.11 -5.61 14.05
N PRO A 105 -18.18 -5.01 14.59
CA PRO A 105 -19.26 -4.48 13.77
C PRO A 105 -18.77 -3.39 12.80
N GLU A 106 -19.35 -3.33 11.59
CA GLU A 106 -18.97 -2.36 10.54
C GLU A 106 -18.95 -0.91 11.06
N ALA A 107 -20.00 -0.51 11.78
CA ALA A 107 -20.11 0.84 12.35
C ALA A 107 -19.02 1.15 13.38
N ASP A 108 -18.61 0.17 14.18
CA ASP A 108 -17.61 0.36 15.24
C ASP A 108 -16.20 0.47 14.65
N LEU A 109 -15.88 -0.36 13.65
CA LEU A 109 -14.62 -0.25 12.93
C LEU A 109 -14.54 1.07 12.15
N ALA A 110 -15.64 1.54 11.55
CA ALA A 110 -15.72 2.85 10.90
C ALA A 110 -15.53 4.01 11.87
N ALA A 111 -16.16 3.96 13.05
CA ALA A 111 -15.97 4.96 14.09
C ALA A 111 -14.52 4.94 14.62
N HIS A 112 -13.92 3.76 14.77
CA HIS A 112 -12.51 3.62 15.15
C HIS A 112 -11.60 4.21 14.07
N TYR A 113 -11.83 3.89 12.79
CA TYR A 113 -11.09 4.42 11.66
C TYR A 113 -11.13 5.96 11.65
N ALA A 114 -12.32 6.56 11.76
CA ALA A 114 -12.47 8.02 11.76
C ALA A 114 -11.73 8.69 12.93
N ARG A 115 -11.68 8.04 14.10
CA ARG A 115 -10.94 8.51 15.28
C ARG A 115 -9.42 8.42 15.09
N VAL A 116 -8.95 7.33 14.46
CA VAL A 116 -7.52 7.12 14.22
C VAL A 116 -7.02 8.04 13.11
N PHE A 117 -7.67 8.02 11.96
CA PHE A 117 -7.26 8.67 10.72
C PHE A 117 -8.02 9.97 10.44
N ASP A 118 -8.01 10.90 11.41
CA ASP A 118 -8.51 12.25 11.18
C ASP A 118 -7.65 12.96 10.11
N PRO A 119 -8.22 13.41 8.97
CA PRO A 119 -7.49 14.13 7.92
C PRO A 119 -6.84 15.44 8.39
N ARG A 120 -7.33 16.04 9.49
CA ARG A 120 -6.75 17.22 10.13
C ARG A 120 -5.78 16.87 11.26
N GLY A 121 -5.72 15.59 11.62
CA GLY A 121 -4.95 15.07 12.72
C GLY A 121 -3.53 14.66 12.35
N ARG A 122 -2.75 14.30 13.37
CA ARG A 122 -1.37 13.83 13.25
C ARG A 122 -1.23 12.43 12.64
N ARG A 123 -2.34 11.79 12.30
CA ARG A 123 -2.38 10.43 11.76
C ARG A 123 -3.03 10.37 10.37
N ALA A 124 -3.30 11.52 9.75
CA ALA A 124 -3.86 11.62 8.40
C ALA A 124 -3.16 10.66 7.41
N LEU A 125 -3.90 9.98 6.53
CA LEU A 125 -3.30 9.06 5.55
C LEU A 125 -2.78 9.78 4.29
N GLN A 126 -3.00 11.09 4.19
CA GLN A 126 -2.45 11.96 3.15
C GLN A 126 -0.95 12.19 3.38
N LEU A 127 -0.10 11.52 2.60
CA LEU A 127 1.35 11.53 2.83
C LEU A 127 1.99 12.91 2.65
N THR A 128 1.39 13.79 1.84
CA THR A 128 1.92 15.14 1.66
C THR A 128 1.77 16.01 2.92
N VAL A 129 0.82 15.69 3.82
CA VAL A 129 0.64 16.39 5.10
C VAL A 129 1.82 16.13 6.04
N HIS A 130 2.32 14.90 6.11
CA HIS A 130 3.46 14.59 7.00
C HIS A 130 4.78 15.13 6.47
N THR A 131 4.89 15.27 5.15
CA THR A 131 6.12 15.71 4.49
C THR A 131 6.22 17.23 4.37
N PHE A 132 5.07 17.91 4.17
CA PHE A 132 5.00 19.34 3.85
C PHE A 132 3.95 20.11 4.67
N GLY A 133 3.51 19.57 5.82
CA GLY A 133 2.42 20.13 6.64
C GLY A 133 2.81 21.27 7.58
N GLY A 134 4.08 21.69 7.60
CA GLY A 134 4.52 22.84 8.39
C GLY A 134 3.95 24.16 7.89
N HIS A 135 3.83 25.17 8.78
CA HIS A 135 3.40 26.52 8.43
C HIS A 135 4.40 27.14 7.44
N GLY A 136 4.08 27.09 6.14
CA GLY A 136 4.92 27.65 5.08
C GLY A 136 5.04 26.79 3.83
N ASP A 137 4.65 25.50 3.89
CA ASP A 137 4.98 24.57 2.81
C ASP A 137 3.81 24.13 1.91
N VAL A 138 2.75 24.93 1.90
CA VAL A 138 1.56 24.74 1.05
C VAL A 138 1.94 24.67 -0.43
N ARG A 139 2.96 25.44 -0.84
CA ARG A 139 3.46 25.41 -2.23
C ARG A 139 4.16 24.10 -2.58
N ARG A 140 5.10 23.58 -1.77
CA ARG A 140 5.74 22.29 -2.10
C ARG A 140 4.76 21.14 -1.94
N ARG A 141 3.79 21.25 -1.03
CA ARG A 141 2.64 20.33 -0.97
C ARG A 141 1.88 20.30 -2.30
N GLY A 142 1.52 21.46 -2.85
CA GLY A 142 0.88 21.55 -4.17
C GLY A 142 1.71 20.91 -5.27
N HIS A 143 3.02 21.17 -5.31
CA HIS A 143 3.93 20.54 -6.28
C HIS A 143 4.02 19.01 -6.13
N ALA A 144 4.02 18.51 -4.88
CA ALA A 144 4.04 17.08 -4.61
C ALA A 144 2.74 16.39 -5.07
N LEU A 145 1.58 17.01 -4.82
CA LEU A 145 0.29 16.52 -5.30
C LEU A 145 0.24 16.45 -6.83
N THR A 146 0.63 17.53 -7.52
CA THR A 146 0.70 17.56 -8.99
C THR A 146 1.64 16.50 -9.53
N ARG A 147 2.77 16.24 -8.84
CA ARG A 147 3.70 15.18 -9.24
C ARG A 147 3.07 13.80 -9.11
N ILE A 148 2.35 13.51 -8.02
CA ILE A 148 1.66 12.23 -7.86
C ILE A 148 0.62 12.04 -8.97
N GLN A 149 -0.23 13.04 -9.20
CA GLN A 149 -1.24 13.01 -10.25
C GLN A 149 -0.63 12.73 -11.63
N ARG A 150 0.49 13.42 -11.94
CA ARG A 150 1.21 13.18 -13.19
C ARG A 150 1.76 11.77 -13.30
N VAL A 151 2.37 11.23 -12.23
CA VAL A 151 2.88 9.85 -12.25
C VAL A 151 1.74 8.86 -12.47
N LEU A 152 0.61 9.00 -11.76
CA LEU A 152 -0.55 8.13 -11.97
C LEU A 152 -1.05 8.22 -13.42
N ALA A 153 -1.23 9.44 -13.93
CA ALA A 153 -1.73 9.69 -15.28
C ALA A 153 -0.77 9.16 -16.37
N ASP A 154 0.55 9.39 -16.23
CA ASP A 154 1.59 8.89 -17.14
C ASP A 154 1.58 7.35 -17.25
N HIS A 155 1.08 6.66 -16.23
CA HIS A 155 0.95 5.21 -16.19
C HIS A 155 -0.47 4.70 -16.46
N GLY A 156 -1.39 5.57 -16.89
CA GLY A 156 -2.76 5.18 -17.24
C GLY A 156 -3.65 4.88 -16.03
N TRP A 157 -3.44 5.59 -14.92
CA TRP A 157 -4.25 5.46 -13.71
C TRP A 157 -4.85 6.80 -13.27
N SER A 158 -6.05 6.74 -12.72
CA SER A 158 -6.71 7.85 -12.03
C SER A 158 -7.27 7.37 -10.70
N ALA A 159 -7.30 8.26 -9.70
CA ALA A 159 -8.09 8.00 -8.50
C ALA A 159 -9.57 8.04 -8.89
N ALA A 160 -10.30 6.99 -8.52
CA ALA A 160 -11.72 6.84 -8.81
C ALA A 160 -12.59 6.86 -7.56
N GLY A 161 -11.96 6.71 -6.39
CA GLY A 161 -12.61 6.70 -5.10
C GLY A 161 -12.71 8.08 -4.45
N PRO A 162 -13.29 8.15 -3.24
CA PRO A 162 -13.36 9.37 -2.45
C PRO A 162 -11.97 9.86 -1.99
N GLU A 163 -10.96 8.99 -2.06
CA GLU A 163 -9.66 9.28 -1.47
C GLU A 163 -8.76 10.10 -2.37
N PRO A 164 -8.06 11.11 -1.82
CA PRO A 164 -7.18 11.96 -2.61
C PRO A 164 -5.99 11.16 -3.14
N HIS A 165 -5.39 11.63 -4.23
CA HIS A 165 -4.29 10.93 -4.90
C HIS A 165 -3.06 10.64 -4.00
N ASP A 166 -2.85 11.44 -2.94
CA ASP A 166 -1.76 11.25 -1.99
C ASP A 166 -2.14 10.43 -0.75
N HIS A 167 -3.35 9.86 -0.73
CA HIS A 167 -3.74 8.90 0.28
C HIS A 167 -2.87 7.64 0.17
N LEU A 168 -2.34 7.16 1.29
CA LEU A 168 -1.43 6.01 1.33
C LEU A 168 -2.02 4.78 0.61
N ALA A 169 -3.31 4.50 0.82
CA ALA A 169 -3.99 3.38 0.15
C ALA A 169 -3.96 3.49 -1.39
N VAL A 170 -4.08 4.70 -1.95
CA VAL A 170 -4.01 4.94 -3.39
C VAL A 170 -2.61 4.62 -3.93
N LEU A 171 -1.57 5.07 -3.22
CA LEU A 171 -0.18 4.85 -3.64
C LEU A 171 0.23 3.38 -3.49
N LEU A 172 -0.26 2.68 -2.46
CA LEU A 172 -0.05 1.25 -2.29
C LEU A 172 -0.71 0.44 -3.41
N GLU A 173 -1.95 0.79 -3.77
CA GLU A 173 -2.66 0.15 -4.88
C GLU A 173 -1.92 0.37 -6.22
N PHE A 174 -1.42 1.59 -6.45
CA PHE A 174 -0.61 1.88 -7.62
C PHE A 174 0.69 1.06 -7.65
N ALA A 175 1.38 0.95 -6.52
CA ALA A 175 2.62 0.17 -6.42
C ALA A 175 2.39 -1.35 -6.55
N ALA A 176 1.20 -1.84 -6.25
CA ALA A 176 0.86 -3.26 -6.35
C ALA A 176 0.37 -3.66 -7.75
N ARG A 177 -0.39 -2.78 -8.44
CA ARG A 177 -1.12 -3.12 -9.68
C ARG A 177 -0.66 -2.35 -10.91
N GLY A 178 -0.11 -1.17 -10.70
CA GLY A 178 0.37 -0.28 -11.74
C GLY A 178 1.82 -0.59 -12.11
N ASP A 179 2.64 0.47 -12.18
CA ASP A 179 4.08 0.30 -12.35
C ASP A 179 4.73 0.17 -10.96
N ALA A 180 5.15 -1.05 -10.61
CA ALA A 180 5.74 -1.36 -9.32
C ALA A 180 6.95 -0.48 -8.97
N ALA A 181 7.79 -0.14 -9.96
CA ALA A 181 8.97 0.68 -9.75
C ALA A 181 8.61 2.16 -9.55
N ALA A 182 7.66 2.68 -10.33
CA ALA A 182 7.18 4.05 -10.15
C ALA A 182 6.43 4.23 -8.83
N GLY A 183 5.60 3.24 -8.45
CA GLY A 183 4.89 3.23 -7.17
C GLY A 183 5.84 3.13 -5.99
N GLU A 184 6.85 2.25 -6.04
CA GLU A 184 7.89 2.18 -5.01
C GLU A 184 8.65 3.49 -4.88
N ALA A 185 9.03 4.13 -5.99
CA ALA A 185 9.70 5.43 -5.95
C ALA A 185 8.84 6.52 -5.27
N LEU A 186 7.50 6.48 -5.42
CA LEU A 186 6.60 7.34 -4.68
C LEU A 186 6.58 6.99 -3.19
N LEU A 187 6.45 5.71 -2.84
CA LEU A 187 6.43 5.26 -1.44
C LEU A 187 7.74 5.62 -0.72
N VAL A 188 8.90 5.36 -1.31
CA VAL A 188 10.22 5.72 -0.77
C VAL A 188 10.34 7.23 -0.55
N ARG A 189 9.83 8.05 -1.48
CA ARG A 189 9.83 9.51 -1.33
C ARG A 189 9.08 9.97 -0.08
N PHE A 190 8.00 9.27 0.29
CA PHE A 190 7.16 9.60 1.43
C PHE A 190 7.45 8.75 2.67
N GLN A 191 8.47 7.89 2.62
CA GLN A 191 8.85 6.98 3.70
C GLN A 191 9.10 7.69 5.03
N PRO A 192 9.79 8.85 5.11
CA PRO A 192 9.94 9.56 6.38
C PRO A 192 8.60 9.94 7.03
N GLY A 193 7.62 10.34 6.23
CA GLY A 193 6.27 10.64 6.71
C GLY A 193 5.50 9.39 7.15
N MET A 194 5.67 8.27 6.43
CA MET A 194 5.08 6.98 6.82
C MET A 194 5.69 6.45 8.12
N GLU A 195 7.00 6.59 8.33
CA GLU A 195 7.65 6.19 9.59
C GLU A 195 7.15 7.03 10.77
N LEU A 196 6.93 8.33 10.57
CA LEU A 196 6.32 9.19 11.58
C LEU A 196 4.89 8.78 11.92
N LEU A 197 4.09 8.45 10.91
CA LEU A 197 2.74 7.91 11.08
C LEU A 197 2.79 6.58 11.84
N ARG A 198 3.66 5.66 11.43
CA ARG A 198 3.86 4.34 12.06
C ARG A 198 4.22 4.47 13.54
N ALA A 199 5.16 5.35 13.87
CA ALA A 199 5.55 5.62 15.26
C ALA A 199 4.37 6.12 16.11
N ARG A 200 3.53 7.00 15.58
CA ARG A 200 2.33 7.51 16.27
C ARG A 200 1.29 6.41 16.49
N LEU A 201 1.05 5.56 15.50
CA LEU A 201 0.12 4.43 15.65
C LEU A 201 0.58 3.44 16.73
N HIS A 202 1.88 3.19 16.83
CA HIS A 202 2.46 2.36 17.91
C HIS A 202 2.32 3.02 19.29
N GLN A 203 2.60 4.32 19.40
CA GLN A 203 2.42 5.07 20.65
C GLN A 203 0.98 4.97 21.17
N ASP A 204 0.00 5.02 20.26
CA ASP A 204 -1.42 4.91 20.59
C ASP A 204 -1.90 3.46 20.73
N ARG A 205 -1.03 2.47 20.50
CA ARG A 205 -1.37 1.04 20.45
C ARG A 205 -2.54 0.73 19.50
N SER A 206 -2.56 1.41 18.36
CA SER A 206 -3.62 1.26 17.35
C SER A 206 -3.55 -0.11 16.67
N ALA A 207 -4.71 -0.70 16.39
CA ALA A 207 -4.81 -1.92 15.58
C ALA A 207 -4.22 -1.75 14.17
N TYR A 208 -4.09 -0.51 13.67
CA TYR A 208 -3.49 -0.22 12.37
C TYR A 208 -1.95 -0.18 12.39
N ALA A 209 -1.30 -0.19 13.56
CA ALA A 209 0.17 -0.13 13.62
C ALA A 209 0.86 -1.32 12.91
N PRO A 210 0.41 -2.59 13.09
CA PRO A 210 0.93 -3.73 12.34
C PRO A 210 0.71 -3.66 10.82
N VAL A 211 -0.32 -2.94 10.37
CA VAL A 211 -0.58 -2.70 8.95
C VAL A 211 0.50 -1.80 8.35
N LEU A 212 0.89 -0.74 9.07
CA LEU A 212 1.99 0.13 8.66
C LEU A 212 3.36 -0.56 8.77
N ASP A 213 3.57 -1.43 9.75
CA ASP A 213 4.79 -2.25 9.83
C ASP A 213 4.94 -3.14 8.60
N ALA A 214 3.84 -3.76 8.14
CA ALA A 214 3.85 -4.58 6.94
C ALA A 214 4.18 -3.78 5.68
N VAL A 215 3.67 -2.54 5.56
CA VAL A 215 4.00 -1.64 4.44
C VAL A 215 5.49 -1.28 4.45
N CYS A 216 6.01 -0.81 5.58
CA CYS A 216 7.42 -0.43 5.72
C CYS A 216 8.38 -1.60 5.46
N ALA A 217 7.98 -2.83 5.81
CA ALA A 217 8.77 -4.03 5.53
C ALA A 217 8.91 -4.34 4.03
N THR A 218 8.06 -3.78 3.16
CA THR A 218 8.18 -3.91 1.70
C THR A 218 9.05 -2.83 1.06
N LEU A 219 9.60 -1.89 1.83
CA LEU A 219 10.40 -0.78 1.35
C LEU A 219 11.87 -0.98 1.71
N PRO A 220 12.81 -0.41 0.92
CA PRO A 220 14.19 -0.35 1.35
C PRO A 220 14.31 0.39 2.69
N PRO A 221 15.37 0.14 3.47
CA PRO A 221 15.64 0.87 4.70
C PRO A 221 15.58 2.37 4.43
N PRO A 222 15.04 3.19 5.36
CA PRO A 222 14.96 4.62 5.15
C PRO A 222 16.37 5.16 4.92
N SER A 223 16.60 5.73 3.75
CA SER A 223 17.81 6.50 3.48
C SER A 223 17.90 7.57 4.57
N GLY A 224 19.03 7.62 5.30
CA GLY A 224 19.29 8.68 6.28
C GLY A 224 19.05 10.08 5.69
N PRO A 225 18.95 11.12 6.52
CA PRO A 225 18.46 12.43 6.10
C PRO A 225 19.15 12.91 4.82
N ARG A 226 18.38 12.95 3.73
CA ARG A 226 18.84 13.51 2.46
C ARG A 226 18.76 15.02 2.62
N ALA A 227 19.90 15.71 2.57
CA ALA A 227 19.96 17.17 2.63
C ALA A 227 18.99 17.77 1.58
N PRO A 228 18.25 18.83 1.92
CA PRO A 228 17.36 19.47 0.96
C PRO A 228 18.20 20.10 -0.16
N ASP A 229 17.84 19.80 -1.41
CA ASP A 229 18.19 20.62 -2.58
C ASP A 229 17.62 22.04 -2.43
#